data_AF-A0AAD8Y6V8-F1
#
_entry.id   AF-A0AAD8Y6V8-F1
#
_cell.length_a   1.000
_cell.length_b   1.000
_cell.length_c   1.000
_cell.angle_alpha   90.00
_cell.angle_beta   90.00
_cell.angle_gamma   90.00
#
_symmetry.space_group_name_H-M   'P 1'
#
loop_
_entity.id
_entity.type
_entity.pdbx_description
1 polymer ?
#
loop_
_entity_poly.entity_id
_entity_poly.type
_entity_poly.pdbx_seq_one_letter_code
_entity_poly.pdbx_strand_id
1 'polypeptide(L)'
;MPVSTLVPSVLFLLIISLSSRANAAQQCFAADGVDLKAAVNKYYAGNWAAADTEKYGTIEDWCTKFVTTMRDLFRDKHTFNSNISAWDTSSVPT
;
A
#
# COMPACT_ATOMS: atom_id res chain seq x y z
N MET A 1 -24.47 11.84 34.85
CA MET A 1 -23.27 12.68 34.66
C MET A 1 -22.14 11.77 34.18
N PRO A 2 -21.34 12.15 33.16
CA PRO A 2 -20.96 11.26 32.04
C PRO A 2 -19.49 10.80 32.02
N VAL A 3 -19.18 9.86 31.10
CA VAL A 3 -18.02 9.73 30.16
C VAL A 3 -18.07 8.27 29.63
N SER A 4 -18.47 7.94 28.40
CA SER A 4 -17.95 8.25 27.05
C SER A 4 -16.54 7.72 26.76
N THR A 5 -16.45 6.48 26.26
CA THR A 5 -15.44 6.05 25.27
C THR A 5 -16.02 4.97 24.36
N LEU A 6 -16.71 5.40 23.31
CA LEU A 6 -16.88 4.59 22.09
C LEU A 6 -15.50 4.49 21.45
N VAL A 7 -14.95 3.27 21.36
CA VAL A 7 -13.77 2.98 20.55
C VAL A 7 -14.30 2.42 19.22
N PRO A 8 -14.35 3.18 18.12
CA PRO A 8 -14.83 2.65 16.87
C PRO A 8 -13.66 2.02 16.11
N SER A 9 -13.74 0.69 15.91
CA SER A 9 -13.26 -0.02 14.71
C SER A 9 -11.74 -0.04 14.51
N VAL A 10 -10.99 -1.13 14.66
CA VAL A 10 -11.26 -2.54 14.34
C VAL A 10 -10.27 -3.39 15.12
N LEU A 11 -10.77 -4.20 16.03
CA LEU A 11 -10.08 -5.39 16.51
C LEU A 11 -10.67 -6.57 15.73
N PHE A 12 -9.93 -7.12 14.78
CA PHE A 12 -10.18 -8.47 14.29
C PHE A 12 -8.86 -9.22 14.12
N LEU A 13 -8.51 -9.90 15.22
CA LEU A 13 -7.92 -11.23 15.32
C LEU A 13 -6.57 -11.53 14.64
N LEU A 14 -5.61 -11.88 15.51
CA LEU A 14 -4.57 -12.88 15.26
C LEU A 14 -5.13 -14.08 14.48
N ILE A 15 -4.76 -14.19 13.21
CA ILE A 15 -4.68 -15.49 12.52
C ILE A 15 -3.23 -15.73 12.15
N ILE A 16 -2.78 -16.88 12.63
CA ILE A 16 -1.49 -17.54 12.42
C ILE A 16 -1.21 -17.63 10.92
N SER A 17 0.06 -17.43 10.57
CA SER A 17 0.67 -17.66 9.25
C SER A 17 -0.10 -18.66 8.38
N LEU A 18 -0.74 -18.15 7.33
CA LEU A 18 -1.28 -18.97 6.26
C LEU A 18 -0.77 -18.42 4.94
N SER A 19 0.44 -18.81 4.57
CA SER A 19 0.88 -18.78 3.18
C SER A 19 0.00 -19.74 2.38
N SER A 20 -1.20 -19.29 1.99
CA SER A 20 -2.15 -19.98 1.12
C SER A 20 -2.45 -19.11 -0.09
N ARG A 21 -1.73 -19.42 -1.16
CA ARG A 21 -2.10 -19.39 -2.59
C ARG A 21 -3.48 -18.76 -2.95
N ALA A 22 -3.43 -17.93 -3.99
CA ALA A 22 -4.49 -17.49 -4.91
C ALA A 22 -5.23 -16.18 -4.58
N ASN A 23 -4.86 -15.10 -5.29
CA ASN A 23 -5.70 -13.95 -5.72
C ASN A 23 -6.81 -13.40 -4.80
N ALA A 24 -6.67 -13.55 -3.48
CA ALA A 24 -7.53 -12.91 -2.50
C ALA A 24 -7.08 -11.45 -2.33
N ALA A 25 -7.75 -10.55 -3.06
CA ALA A 25 -7.72 -9.09 -2.93
C ALA A 25 -6.41 -8.49 -2.37
N GLN A 26 -5.43 -8.30 -3.26
CA GLN A 26 -4.28 -7.43 -3.00
C GLN A 26 -4.73 -6.15 -2.28
N GLN A 27 -4.08 -5.81 -1.16
CA GLN A 27 -4.46 -4.61 -0.42
C GLN A 27 -4.19 -3.38 -1.30
N CYS A 28 -5.25 -2.61 -1.60
CA CYS A 28 -5.11 -1.33 -2.26
C CYS A 28 -4.55 -0.28 -1.30
N PHE A 29 -3.72 0.61 -1.84
CA PHE A 29 -3.19 1.75 -1.10
C PHE A 29 -4.30 2.72 -0.72
N ALA A 30 -4.20 3.29 0.49
CA ALA A 30 -5.14 4.29 0.98
C ALA A 30 -5.07 5.59 0.16
N ALA A 31 -6.14 6.37 0.23
CA ALA A 31 -6.30 7.59 -0.55
C ALA A 31 -5.22 8.64 -0.27
N ASP A 32 -4.72 8.69 0.97
CA ASP A 32 -3.72 9.67 1.42
C ASP A 32 -2.32 9.50 0.81
N GLY A 33 -2.06 8.37 0.12
CA GLY A 33 -0.77 8.06 -0.48
C GLY A 33 0.37 7.82 0.53
N VAL A 34 0.09 7.80 1.84
CA VAL A 34 1.09 7.61 2.90
C VAL A 34 1.70 6.21 2.80
N ASP A 35 0.85 5.20 2.72
CA ASP A 35 1.28 3.80 2.59
C ASP A 35 1.99 3.55 1.25
N LEU A 36 1.54 4.19 0.17
CA LEU A 36 2.18 4.08 -1.14
C LEU A 36 3.61 4.64 -1.08
N LYS A 37 3.79 5.79 -0.43
CA LYS A 37 5.11 6.40 -0.24
C LYS A 37 6.03 5.55 0.61
N ALA A 38 5.51 4.98 1.70
CA ALA A 38 6.27 4.05 2.53
C ALA A 38 6.70 2.80 1.73
N ALA A 39 5.78 2.23 0.95
CA ALA A 39 6.06 1.07 0.10
C ALA A 39 7.12 1.38 -0.97
N VAL A 40 7.00 2.49 -1.70
CA VAL A 40 8.00 2.93 -2.69
C VAL A 40 9.36 3.15 -2.05
N ASN A 41 9.43 3.79 -0.87
CA ASN A 41 10.69 4.00 -0.16
C ASN A 41 11.34 2.66 0.24
N LYS A 42 10.56 1.73 0.77
CA LYS A 42 11.02 0.41 1.18
C LYS A 42 11.50 -0.41 -0.01
N TYR A 43 10.73 -0.41 -1.10
CA TYR A 43 11.06 -1.09 -2.35
C TYR A 43 12.36 -0.54 -2.95
N TYR A 44 12.48 0.78 -3.07
CA TYR A 44 13.69 1.44 -3.59
C TYR A 44 14.94 1.18 -2.74
N ALA A 45 14.78 1.07 -1.42
CA ALA A 45 15.88 0.74 -0.50
C ALA A 45 16.32 -0.74 -0.57
N GLY A 46 15.67 -1.58 -1.39
CA GLY A 46 15.96 -3.01 -1.46
C GLY A 46 15.48 -3.81 -0.24
N ASN A 47 14.62 -3.23 0.59
CA ASN A 47 14.13 -3.82 1.84
C ASN A 47 12.75 -4.49 1.69
N TRP A 48 12.36 -4.86 0.47
CA TRP A 48 11.07 -5.49 0.18
C TRP A 48 11.05 -6.95 0.64
N ALA A 49 10.16 -7.31 1.57
CA ALA A 49 10.09 -8.64 2.17
C ALA A 49 8.91 -9.47 1.63
N ALA A 50 8.93 -10.78 1.89
CA ALA A 50 7.84 -11.68 1.50
C ALA A 50 6.47 -11.24 2.05
N ALA A 51 6.43 -10.69 3.26
CA ALA A 51 5.20 -10.14 3.86
C ALA A 51 4.66 -8.92 3.09
N ASP A 52 5.53 -8.10 2.48
CA ASP A 52 5.10 -6.97 1.65
C ASP A 52 4.53 -7.48 0.32
N THR A 53 5.15 -8.51 -0.27
CA THR A 53 4.61 -9.20 -1.46
C THR A 53 3.28 -9.89 -1.15
N GLU A 54 3.10 -10.46 0.04
CA GLU A 54 1.80 -11.04 0.44
C GLU A 54 0.71 -9.96 0.58
N LYS A 55 1.08 -8.75 1.01
CA LYS A 55 0.14 -7.65 1.23
C LYS A 55 -0.19 -6.86 -0.04
N TYR A 56 0.84 -6.50 -0.80
CA TYR A 56 0.76 -5.57 -1.95
C TYR A 56 1.21 -6.19 -3.27
N GLY A 57 1.80 -7.38 -3.25
CA GLY A 57 2.36 -8.07 -4.42
C GLY A 57 3.54 -7.39 -5.06
N THR A 58 3.75 -7.74 -6.33
CA THR A 58 4.77 -7.17 -7.20
C THR A 58 4.42 -5.71 -7.51
N ILE A 59 5.44 -4.87 -7.67
CA ILE A 59 5.27 -3.42 -7.91
C ILE A 59 4.39 -3.10 -9.12
N GLU A 60 4.41 -3.96 -10.14
CA GLU A 60 3.59 -3.88 -11.33
C GLU A 60 2.08 -4.08 -11.05
N ASP A 61 1.73 -4.86 -10.02
CA ASP A 61 0.34 -5.17 -9.64
C ASP A 61 -0.16 -4.38 -8.42
N TRP A 62 0.56 -3.34 -8.02
CA TRP A 62 0.18 -2.48 -6.90
C TRP A 62 -1.14 -1.75 -7.18
N CYS A 63 -2.14 -1.98 -6.33
CA CYS A 63 -3.45 -1.34 -6.48
C CYS A 63 -3.43 0.11 -5.98
N THR A 64 -3.29 1.07 -6.90
CA THR A 64 -3.23 2.52 -6.62
C THR A 64 -4.54 3.27 -6.87
N LYS A 65 -5.60 2.59 -7.31
CA LYS A 65 -6.86 3.20 -7.79
C LYS A 65 -7.57 4.16 -6.82
N PHE A 66 -7.29 4.08 -5.51
CA PHE A 66 -7.88 4.97 -4.51
C PHE A 66 -6.99 6.15 -4.15
N VAL A 67 -5.71 6.12 -4.55
CA VAL A 67 -4.71 7.13 -4.18
C VAL A 67 -5.06 8.45 -4.84
N THR A 68 -5.22 9.50 -4.04
CA THR A 68 -5.55 10.85 -4.51
C THR A 68 -4.33 11.77 -4.56
N THR A 69 -3.19 11.34 -4.01
CA THR A 69 -1.94 12.10 -4.06
C THR A 69 -0.73 11.19 -4.23
N MET A 70 0.08 11.48 -5.25
CA MET A 70 1.36 10.80 -5.52
C MET A 70 2.55 11.79 -5.42
N ARG A 71 2.37 12.88 -4.67
CA ARG A 71 3.37 13.95 -4.54
C ARG A 71 4.67 13.44 -3.92
N ASP A 72 5.79 13.82 -4.53
CA ASP A 72 7.15 13.46 -4.10
C ASP A 72 7.42 11.95 -4.00
N LEU A 73 6.61 11.12 -4.66
CA LEU A 73 6.72 9.66 -4.52
C LEU A 73 8.09 9.14 -4.99
N PHE A 74 8.60 9.74 -6.07
CA PHE A 74 9.91 9.41 -6.66
C PHE A 74 10.95 10.51 -6.46
N ARG A 75 10.68 11.50 -5.59
CA ARG A 75 11.67 12.53 -5.30
C ARG A 75 12.93 11.87 -4.75
N ASP A 76 14.07 12.25 -5.31
CA ASP A 76 15.40 11.76 -4.94
C ASP A 76 15.64 10.25 -5.22
N LYS A 77 14.81 9.60 -6.07
CA LYS A 77 14.94 8.19 -6.47
C LYS A 77 15.55 8.03 -7.87
N HIS A 78 16.75 8.56 -8.06
CA HIS A 78 17.39 8.71 -9.37
C HIS A 78 17.62 7.39 -10.14
N THR A 79 17.65 6.25 -9.45
CA THR A 79 17.87 4.93 -10.06
C THR A 79 16.58 4.10 -10.18
N PHE A 80 15.41 4.68 -9.88
CA PHE A 80 14.14 3.95 -10.00
C PHE A 80 13.81 3.66 -11.47
N ASN A 81 13.60 2.38 -11.79
CA ASN A 81 13.31 1.92 -13.16
C ASN A 81 12.32 0.74 -13.20
N SER A 82 11.45 0.63 -12.20
CA SER A 82 10.46 -0.46 -12.17
C SER A 82 9.28 -0.15 -13.07
N ASN A 83 8.69 -1.19 -13.65
CA ASN A 83 7.48 -1.05 -14.43
C ASN A 83 6.29 -0.68 -13.52
N ILE A 84 5.68 0.48 -13.80
CA ILE A 84 4.50 1.00 -13.09
C ILE A 84 3.37 1.36 -14.06
N SER A 85 3.42 0.85 -15.30
CA SER A 85 2.43 1.21 -16.34
C SER A 85 1.01 0.78 -16.01
N ALA A 86 0.82 -0.18 -15.11
CA ALA A 86 -0.48 -0.67 -14.67
C ALA A 86 -1.06 0.11 -13.48
N TRP A 87 -0.34 1.10 -12.93
CA TRP A 87 -0.86 1.91 -11.82
C TRP A 87 -2.01 2.79 -12.29
N ASP A 88 -3.14 2.65 -11.63
CA ASP A 88 -4.32 3.50 -11.84
C ASP A 88 -4.12 4.84 -11.12
N THR A 89 -4.13 5.92 -11.92
CA THR A 89 -3.97 7.31 -11.46
C THR A 89 -5.26 8.12 -11.60
N SER A 90 -6.38 7.48 -11.92
CA SER A 90 -7.68 8.16 -12.16
C SER A 90 -8.23 8.94 -10.96
N SER A 91 -7.81 8.58 -9.75
CA SER A 91 -8.21 9.26 -8.51
C SER A 91 -7.32 10.45 -8.13
N VAL A 92 -6.23 10.72 -8.85
CA VAL A 92 -5.35 11.87 -8.59
C VAL A 92 -5.95 13.12 -9.26
N PRO A 93 -6.29 14.18 -8.51
CA PRO A 93 -6.80 15.41 -9.08
C PRO A 93 -5.76 16.10 -9.98
N THR A 94 -6.20 16.59 -11.14
CA THR A 94 -5.40 17.41 -12.07
C THR A 94 -5.31 18.86 -11.63
#